data_AF-A0A6I4WG80-F1
#
_entry.id   AF-A0A6I4WG80-F1
#
_cell.length_a   1.000
_cell.length_b   1.000
_cell.length_c   1.000
_cell.angle_alpha   90.00
_cell.angle_beta   90.00
_cell.angle_gamma   90.00
#
_symmetry.space_group_name_H-M   'P 1'
#
loop_
_entity.id
_entity.type
_entity.pdbx_description
1 polymer ?
#
loop_
_entity_poly.entity_id
_entity_poly.type
_entity_poly.pdbx_seq_one_letter_code
_entity_poly.pdbx_strand_id
1 'polypeptide(L)'
;MAEPTFTMMDLMEILVAKVGLPRDAVTHDEGATLADVDLDSLALLQLTAEVADRYGVDIGDGRTDATFGELLGLVNEGLSEHAR
;
A
#
# COMPACT_ATOMS: atom_id res chain seq x y z
N MET A 1 -2.42 22.07 -9.18
CA MET A 1 -2.36 21.52 -7.81
C MET A 1 -1.61 20.22 -7.92
N ALA A 2 -0.62 19.94 -7.06
CA ALA A 2 0.08 18.66 -7.15
C ALA A 2 -0.95 17.56 -6.87
N GLU A 3 -1.17 16.67 -7.84
CA GLU A 3 -1.98 15.48 -7.65
C GLU A 3 -1.33 14.68 -6.51
N PRO A 4 -2.07 14.29 -5.45
CA PRO A 4 -1.50 13.47 -4.40
C PRO A 4 -1.09 12.14 -5.04
N THR A 5 0.22 11.95 -5.24
CA THR A 5 0.78 10.69 -5.75
C THR A 5 1.15 9.82 -4.56
N PHE A 6 0.62 8.61 -4.52
CA PHE A 6 0.99 7.62 -3.52
C PHE A 6 2.30 6.95 -3.95
N THR A 7 3.34 7.08 -3.13
CA THR A 7 4.68 6.58 -3.48
C THR A 7 5.05 5.32 -2.69
N MET A 8 6.10 4.62 -3.14
CA MET A 8 6.67 3.49 -2.37
C MET A 8 7.03 3.89 -0.94
N MET A 9 7.46 5.13 -0.74
CA MET A 9 7.80 5.63 0.60
C MET A 9 6.56 5.80 1.48
N ASP A 10 5.44 6.27 0.93
CA ASP A 10 4.15 6.33 1.64
C ASP A 10 3.67 4.92 2.02
N LEU A 11 3.76 3.96 1.08
CA LEU A 11 3.43 2.57 1.32
C LEU A 11 4.26 1.99 2.47
N MET A 12 5.59 2.14 2.40
CA MET A 12 6.50 1.65 3.43
C MET A 12 6.30 2.36 4.77
N GLU A 13 5.97 3.66 4.78
CA GLU A 13 5.62 4.38 6.01
C GLU A 13 4.38 3.78 6.67
N ILE A 14 3.32 3.48 5.90
CA ILE A 14 2.11 2.84 6.42
C ILE A 14 2.44 1.44 6.93
N LEU A 15 3.21 0.67 6.16
CA LEU A 15 3.60 -0.68 6.57
C LEU A 15 4.38 -0.66 7.89
N VAL A 16 5.33 0.25 8.06
CA VAL A 16 6.12 0.38 9.29
C VAL A 16 5.28 0.93 10.44
N ALA A 17 4.46 1.95 10.20
CA ALA A 17 3.76 2.68 11.26
C ALA A 17 2.48 2.00 11.74
N LYS A 18 1.77 1.28 10.84
CA LYS A 18 0.43 0.74 11.11
C LYS A 18 0.38 -0.77 11.05
N VAL A 19 1.08 -1.37 10.10
CA VAL A 19 1.08 -2.82 9.88
C VAL A 19 2.13 -3.52 10.76
N GLY A 20 3.18 -2.80 11.16
CA GLY A 20 4.23 -3.33 12.03
C GLY A 20 5.43 -3.92 11.28
N LEU A 21 5.62 -3.56 10.01
CA LEU A 21 6.81 -3.93 9.24
C LEU A 21 8.06 -3.41 9.97
N PRO A 22 9.06 -4.27 10.26
CA PRO A 22 10.31 -3.80 10.83
C PRO A 22 11.05 -2.90 9.83
N ARG A 23 11.65 -1.82 10.32
CA ARG A 23 12.35 -0.85 9.47
C ARG A 23 13.49 -1.44 8.62
N ASP A 24 14.05 -2.57 9.06
CA ASP A 24 15.09 -3.31 8.34
C ASP A 24 14.54 -4.10 7.14
N ALA A 25 13.24 -4.42 7.13
CA ALA A 25 12.54 -5.07 6.02
C ALA A 25 11.94 -4.09 5.01
N VAL A 26 12.17 -2.77 5.19
CA VAL A 26 11.75 -1.76 4.22
C VAL A 26 12.53 -1.96 2.92
N THR A 27 11.80 -2.12 1.83
CA THR A 27 12.35 -2.30 0.50
C THR A 27 11.81 -1.24 -0.46
N HIS A 28 12.50 -1.04 -1.58
CA HIS A 28 12.00 -0.26 -2.71
C HIS A 28 11.76 -1.12 -3.95
N ASP A 29 11.76 -2.44 -3.78
CA ASP A 29 11.50 -3.38 -4.86
C ASP A 29 9.99 -3.40 -5.19
N GLU A 30 9.62 -2.92 -6.36
CA GLU A 30 8.23 -2.88 -6.82
C GLU A 30 7.68 -4.28 -7.13
N GLY A 31 8.55 -5.29 -7.31
CA GLY A 31 8.18 -6.68 -7.53
C GLY A 31 8.02 -7.49 -6.24
N ALA A 32 8.38 -6.93 -5.08
CA ALA A 32 8.19 -7.57 -3.79
C ALA A 32 6.71 -7.61 -3.41
N THR A 33 6.32 -8.64 -2.66
CA THR A 33 4.97 -8.83 -2.13
C THR A 33 4.99 -8.71 -0.61
N LEU A 34 3.82 -8.66 0.02
CA LEU A 34 3.71 -8.72 1.49
C LEU A 34 4.38 -9.99 2.04
N ALA A 35 4.23 -11.13 1.37
CA ALA A 35 4.85 -12.39 1.80
C ALA A 35 6.38 -12.36 1.75
N ASP A 36 6.98 -11.59 0.83
CA ASP A 36 8.45 -11.46 0.72
C ASP A 36 9.07 -10.74 1.92
N VAL A 37 8.29 -9.85 2.56
CA VAL A 37 8.69 -9.08 3.73
C VAL A 37 8.14 -9.65 5.06
N ASP A 38 7.78 -10.93 5.07
CA ASP A 38 7.23 -11.65 6.23
C ASP A 38 5.89 -11.07 6.74
N LEU A 39 5.12 -10.42 5.86
CA LEU A 39 3.79 -9.90 6.19
C LEU A 39 2.69 -10.87 5.75
N ASP A 40 1.83 -11.23 6.69
CA ASP A 40 0.68 -12.10 6.48
C ASP A 40 -0.49 -11.40 5.76
N SER A 41 -1.51 -12.18 5.36
CA SER A 41 -2.75 -11.66 4.76
C SER A 41 -3.48 -10.63 5.63
N LEU A 42 -3.29 -10.64 6.96
CA LEU A 42 -3.83 -9.63 7.86
C LEU A 42 -3.19 -8.25 7.65
N ALA A 43 -1.92 -8.22 7.25
CA ALA A 43 -1.21 -7.00 6.92
C ALA A 43 -1.84 -6.30 5.72
N LEU A 44 -2.28 -7.07 4.72
CA LEU A 44 -3.02 -6.52 3.57
C LEU A 44 -4.31 -5.85 4.03
N LEU A 45 -5.09 -6.51 4.89
CA LEU A 45 -6.35 -5.96 5.39
C LEU A 45 -6.15 -4.62 6.11
N GLN A 46 -5.10 -4.54 6.95
CA GLN A 46 -4.74 -3.31 7.64
C GLN A 46 -4.27 -2.23 6.68
N LEU A 47 -3.45 -2.58 5.68
CA LEU A 47 -3.03 -1.65 4.64
C LEU A 47 -4.24 -1.09 3.88
N THR A 48 -5.14 -1.95 3.39
CA THR A 48 -6.35 -1.53 2.68
C THR A 48 -7.23 -0.62 3.54
N ALA A 49 -7.40 -0.95 4.82
CA ALA A 49 -8.16 -0.11 5.76
C ALA A 49 -7.51 1.28 5.96
N GLU A 50 -6.18 1.33 6.11
CA GLU A 50 -5.44 2.59 6.28
C GLU A 50 -5.45 3.44 5.00
N VAL A 51 -5.34 2.81 3.83
CA VAL A 51 -5.46 3.49 2.54
C VAL A 51 -6.87 4.07 2.36
N ALA A 52 -7.91 3.29 2.68
CA ALA A 52 -9.29 3.76 2.61
C ALA A 52 -9.58 4.90 3.58
N ASP A 53 -9.08 4.83 4.82
CA ASP A 53 -9.25 5.89 5.84
C ASP A 53 -8.50 7.17 5.47
N ARG A 54 -7.23 7.05 5.05
CA ARG A 54 -6.35 8.20 4.82
C ARG A 54 -6.52 8.85 3.45
N TYR A 55 -6.78 8.05 2.41
CA TYR A 55 -6.84 8.50 1.02
C TYR A 55 -8.25 8.38 0.42
N GLY A 56 -9.19 7.69 1.07
CA GLY A 56 -10.53 7.45 0.53
C GLY A 56 -10.56 6.44 -0.62
N VAL A 57 -9.50 5.64 -0.77
CA VAL A 57 -9.37 4.68 -1.88
C VAL A 57 -9.55 3.25 -1.38
N ASP A 58 -10.47 2.52 -2.00
CA ASP A 58 -10.66 1.09 -1.75
C ASP A 58 -9.90 0.27 -2.79
N ILE A 59 -8.84 -0.42 -2.37
CA ILE A 59 -8.01 -1.28 -3.24
C ILE A 59 -8.44 -2.77 -3.19
N GLY A 60 -9.44 -3.10 -2.37
CA GLY A 60 -9.89 -4.47 -2.10
C GLY A 60 -8.89 -5.30 -1.28
N ASP A 61 -9.41 -6.27 -0.51
CA ASP A 61 -8.62 -7.16 0.37
C ASP A 61 -8.27 -8.52 -0.26
N GLY A 62 -8.83 -8.86 -1.43
CA GLY A 62 -8.65 -10.16 -2.08
C GLY A 62 -7.36 -10.34 -2.89
N ARG A 63 -6.31 -9.54 -2.62
CA ARG A 63 -5.11 -9.40 -3.47
C ARG A 63 -3.82 -9.70 -2.69
N THR A 64 -3.79 -10.79 -1.93
CA THR A 64 -2.63 -11.21 -1.13
C THR A 64 -1.35 -11.43 -1.93
N ASP A 65 -1.47 -11.74 -3.20
CA ASP A 65 -0.35 -11.99 -4.10
C ASP A 65 0.07 -10.74 -4.91
N ALA A 66 -0.55 -9.59 -4.65
CA ALA A 66 -0.20 -8.34 -5.34
C ALA A 66 1.20 -7.86 -4.92
N THR A 67 1.94 -7.43 -5.92
CA THR A 67 3.22 -6.74 -5.73
C THR A 67 3.02 -5.32 -5.20
N PHE A 68 4.06 -4.75 -4.58
CA PHE A 68 4.01 -3.36 -4.14
C PHE A 68 3.77 -2.40 -5.31
N GLY A 69 4.34 -2.67 -6.49
CA GLY A 69 4.06 -1.89 -7.70
C GLY A 69 2.60 -1.93 -8.12
N GLU A 70 1.95 -3.10 -8.04
CA GLU A 70 0.50 -3.21 -8.30
C GLU A 70 -0.33 -2.44 -7.28
N LEU A 71 0.02 -2.53 -5.99
CA LEU A 71 -0.66 -1.78 -4.92
C LEU A 71 -0.52 -0.26 -5.14
N LEU A 72 0.68 0.21 -5.47
CA LEU A 72 0.91 1.62 -5.82
C LEU A 72 0.04 2.05 -7.00
N GLY A 73 -0.03 1.23 -8.05
CA GLY A 73 -0.87 1.50 -9.22
C GLY A 73 -2.35 1.64 -8.85
N LEU A 74 -2.88 0.71 -8.04
CA LEU A 74 -4.27 0.72 -7.58
C LEU A 74 -4.60 1.95 -6.74
N VAL A 75 -3.73 2.31 -5.80
CA VAL A 75 -3.97 3.50 -4.95
C VAL A 75 -3.94 4.77 -5.80
N ASN A 76 -2.97 4.90 -6.71
CA ASN A 76 -2.88 6.08 -7.59
C ASN A 76 -4.04 6.16 -8.59
N GLU A 77 -4.54 5.03 -9.09
CA GLU A 77 -5.74 4.97 -9.92
C GLU A 77 -6.95 5.52 -9.15
N GLY A 78 -7.21 4.98 -7.96
CA GLY A 78 -8.32 5.45 -7.12
C GLY A 78 -8.18 6.92 -6.69
N LEU A 79 -6.96 7.38 -6.39
CA LEU A 79 -6.70 8.79 -6.08
C LEU A 79 -7.02 9.71 -7.26
N SER A 80 -6.71 9.28 -8.47
CA SER A 80 -7.00 10.03 -9.70
C SER A 80 -8.50 10.10 -9.99
N GLU A 81 -9.24 9.02 -9.71
CA GLU A 81 -10.70 8.98 -9.82
C GLU A 81 -11.38 9.87 -8.78
N HIS A 82 -10.89 9.87 -7.54
CA HIS A 82 -11.44 10.67 -6.44
C HIS A 82 -11.15 12.18 -6.56
N ALA A 83 -10.09 12.55 -7.29
CA ALA A 83 -9.71 13.95 -7.51
C ALA A 83 -10.54 14.67 -8.60
N ARG A 84 -11.45 13.97 -9.28
CA ARG A 84 -12.24 14.47 -10.41
C ARG A 84 -13.64 14.92 -10.02
#